data_AF-A0A1L8SYY6-F1
#
_entry.id   AF-A0A1L8SYY6-F1
#
_cell.length_a   1.000
_cell.length_b   1.000
_cell.length_c   1.000
_cell.angle_alpha   90.00
_cell.angle_beta   90.00
_cell.angle_gamma   90.00
#
_symmetry.space_group_name_H-M   'P 1'
#
loop_
_entity.id
_entity.type
_entity.pdbx_description
1 polymer ?
#
loop_
_entity_poly.entity_id
_entity_poly.type
_entity_poly.pdbx_seq_one_letter_code
_entity_poly.pdbx_strand_id
1 'polypeptide(L)'
;MCSFWEEIDTKKWILKKEGMDNVELKTSLPEIFDDFGEARRQGFLTVKEIKEKGQPVVGVYCTFMPEELVLASGAIQISLCSTSDETIPDAEEDLPRNLCPLIKSSYGFGKTDKCPYFYFSDLVVGETTCDGKKKMYEYMEEFKDTYLMHLPHNRDSEASKQLWYSEMVRFKEKLEDFLGVEITEEKIREAILLKNRERQAKQNFYRLGQLNPPAISGQEIFKVMYGSQYKFDKEEVIQMLEETTAKIKEHYAAGQYLDRKPRILVTGSPMGGVTEKVIRAIEENGGIVVAYENCTVAKAVERLVDETEADVYQALTDKYINIGCACMSNNQPRKELLSQMIDDYQVDGVIDMVLQNCIPFSVESLKIKRFLKEEKDTPYMYLETDYSTSDIEQINTRVTAFIEMLEEEVVCI
;
A
#
# COMPACT_ATOMS: atom_id res chain seq x y z
N MET A 1 -21.74 38.08 -8.96
CA MET A 1 -23.09 37.50 -9.13
C MET A 1 -22.90 36.00 -9.20
N CYS A 2 -22.71 35.34 -8.06
CA CYS A 2 -23.72 34.90 -7.10
C CYS A 2 -24.50 33.67 -7.60
N SER A 3 -24.52 32.65 -6.74
CA SER A 3 -25.45 31.51 -6.64
C SER A 3 -25.54 30.55 -7.82
N PHE A 4 -24.96 29.35 -7.66
CA PHE A 4 -25.57 28.07 -8.06
C PHE A 4 -24.86 26.94 -7.29
N TRP A 5 -25.09 26.93 -5.97
CA TRP A 5 -24.87 25.78 -5.10
C TRP A 5 -26.22 25.54 -4.42
N GLU A 6 -27.03 24.65 -4.97
CA GLU A 6 -28.19 24.11 -4.29
C GLU A 6 -28.35 22.63 -4.66
N GLU A 7 -28.25 21.82 -3.60
CA GLU A 7 -28.93 20.55 -3.38
C GLU A 7 -28.59 19.38 -4.33
N ILE A 8 -27.46 18.72 -4.03
CA ILE A 8 -27.39 17.26 -4.16
C ILE A 8 -27.81 16.69 -2.81
N ASP A 9 -29.01 16.11 -2.79
CA ASP A 9 -29.56 15.29 -1.71
C ASP A 9 -28.64 14.08 -1.48
N THR A 10 -27.64 14.29 -0.64
CA THR A 10 -26.83 13.22 -0.06
C THR A 10 -27.69 12.56 1.01
N LYS A 11 -28.42 11.52 0.61
CA LYS A 11 -28.79 10.45 1.55
C LYS A 11 -27.50 9.83 2.08
N LYS A 12 -26.93 10.50 3.09
CA LYS A 12 -25.85 10.00 3.92
C LYS A 12 -26.28 8.64 4.43
N TRP A 13 -25.45 7.64 4.17
CA TRP A 13 -25.41 6.39 4.92
C TRP A 13 -25.06 6.73 6.38
N ILE A 14 -26.05 7.17 7.15
CA ILE A 14 -25.98 7.14 8.61
C ILE A 14 -26.47 5.75 8.98
N LEU A 15 -25.56 4.78 8.97
CA LEU A 15 -25.74 3.60 9.82
C LEU A 15 -25.85 4.14 11.24
N LYS A 16 -27.05 4.08 11.81
CA LYS A 16 -27.26 4.25 13.25
C LYS A 16 -26.38 3.21 13.95
N LYS A 17 -25.25 3.63 14.52
CA LYS A 17 -24.33 2.79 15.26
C LYS A 17 -24.82 2.64 16.70
N GLU A 18 -25.63 1.61 16.93
CA GLU A 18 -25.91 1.09 18.27
C GLU A 18 -24.89 -0.01 18.57
N GLY A 19 -24.23 0.02 19.74
CA GLY A 19 -23.40 -1.09 20.25
C GLY A 19 -21.88 -0.97 20.08
N MET A 20 -21.25 0.15 20.47
CA MET A 20 -19.78 0.24 20.56
C MET A 20 -19.39 0.66 21.98
N ASP A 21 -19.75 -0.18 22.96
CA ASP A 21 -19.75 0.21 24.38
C ASP A 21 -18.40 -0.07 25.10
N ASN A 22 -17.46 -0.77 24.43
CA ASN A 22 -16.25 -1.32 25.08
C ASN A 22 -14.95 -0.52 24.85
N VAL A 23 -14.90 0.46 23.94
CA VAL A 23 -13.66 1.21 23.63
C VAL A 23 -13.85 2.70 23.87
N GLU A 24 -13.09 3.25 24.81
CA GLU A 24 -12.96 4.69 24.98
C GLU A 24 -12.07 5.26 23.86
N LEU A 25 -12.68 5.99 22.92
CA LEU A 25 -11.96 6.51 21.76
C LEU A 25 -11.07 7.70 22.14
N LYS A 26 -9.77 7.58 21.84
CA LYS A 26 -8.81 8.68 21.99
C LYS A 26 -9.15 9.85 21.05
N THR A 27 -9.46 11.02 21.62
CA THR A 27 -9.80 12.25 20.88
C THR A 27 -8.91 13.45 21.24
N SER A 28 -8.07 13.33 22.27
CA SER A 28 -7.07 14.34 22.63
C SER A 28 -5.95 14.42 21.58
N LEU A 29 -5.29 15.57 21.47
CA LEU A 29 -4.10 15.76 20.64
C LEU A 29 -2.84 15.45 21.47
N PRO A 30 -1.70 15.05 20.86
CA PRO A 30 -0.46 14.86 21.59
C PRO A 30 0.08 16.18 22.15
N GLU A 31 0.87 16.11 23.22
CA GLU A 31 1.46 17.28 23.88
C GLU A 31 2.34 18.11 22.93
N ILE A 32 2.99 17.45 21.97
CA ILE A 32 3.88 18.06 20.96
C ILE A 32 3.14 18.54 19.70
N PHE A 33 1.81 18.62 19.71
CA PHE A 33 1.01 18.93 18.52
C PHE A 33 1.36 20.29 17.88
N ASP A 34 1.58 21.32 18.71
CA ASP A 34 1.84 22.68 18.23
C ASP A 34 3.22 22.83 17.57
N ASP A 35 4.13 21.88 17.80
CA ASP A 35 5.48 21.87 17.23
C ASP A 35 5.51 21.26 15.80
N PHE A 36 4.41 20.67 15.35
CA PHE A 36 4.34 20.03 14.04
C PHE A 36 4.06 21.01 12.89
N GLY A 37 4.63 20.69 11.71
CA GLY A 37 4.29 21.36 10.47
C GLY A 37 2.81 21.18 10.06
N GLU A 38 2.32 22.08 9.22
CA GLU A 38 0.90 22.19 8.84
C GLU A 38 0.30 20.87 8.31
N ALA A 39 0.97 20.17 7.39
CA ALA A 39 0.46 18.92 6.83
C ALA A 39 0.26 17.82 7.90
N ARG A 40 1.17 17.73 8.88
CA ARG A 40 1.05 16.75 9.97
C ARG A 40 -0.06 17.15 10.94
N ARG A 41 -0.18 18.44 11.28
CA ARG A 41 -1.30 18.95 12.09
C ARG A 41 -2.64 18.66 11.42
N GLN A 42 -2.76 18.86 10.11
CA GLN A 42 -3.97 18.52 9.38
C GLN A 42 -4.26 17.02 9.44
N GLY A 43 -3.24 16.15 9.35
CA GLY A 43 -3.41 14.70 9.54
C GLY A 43 -3.98 14.35 10.92
N PHE A 44 -3.47 14.97 11.99
CA PHE A 44 -4.01 14.81 13.35
C PHE A 44 -5.48 15.26 13.43
N LEU A 45 -5.81 16.43 12.86
CA LEU A 45 -7.18 16.94 12.87
C LEU A 45 -8.15 16.04 12.10
N THR A 46 -7.77 15.58 10.91
CA THR A 46 -8.61 14.69 10.09
C THR A 46 -8.95 13.39 10.82
N VAL A 47 -7.97 12.74 11.47
CA VAL A 47 -8.25 11.50 12.21
C VAL A 47 -9.00 11.80 13.51
N LYS A 48 -8.70 12.91 14.18
CA LYS A 48 -9.46 13.34 15.35
C LYS A 48 -10.95 13.52 15.03
N GLU A 49 -11.30 14.14 13.90
CA GLU A 49 -12.70 14.28 13.46
C GLU A 49 -13.41 12.93 13.27
N ILE A 50 -12.68 11.90 12.81
CA ILE A 50 -13.19 10.53 12.71
C ILE A 50 -13.48 9.97 14.11
N LYS A 51 -12.55 10.17 15.04
CA LYS A 51 -12.67 9.71 16.43
C LYS A 51 -13.83 10.39 17.14
N GLU A 52 -14.01 11.70 16.94
CA GLU A 52 -15.12 12.49 17.51
C GLU A 52 -16.49 12.07 16.96
N LYS A 53 -16.55 11.47 15.77
CA LYS A 53 -17.77 10.85 15.21
C LYS A 53 -18.05 9.45 15.77
N GLY A 54 -17.27 8.98 16.73
CA GLY A 54 -17.46 7.65 17.32
C GLY A 54 -16.95 6.50 16.45
N GLN A 55 -16.04 6.75 15.50
CA GLN A 55 -15.50 5.71 14.64
C GLN A 55 -14.13 5.24 15.16
N PRO A 56 -13.96 3.94 15.48
CA PRO A 56 -12.65 3.39 15.81
C PRO A 56 -11.73 3.33 14.61
N VAL A 57 -10.44 3.31 14.91
CA VAL A 57 -9.37 3.27 13.93
C VAL A 57 -8.51 2.03 14.17
N VAL A 58 -8.40 1.20 13.14
CA VAL A 58 -7.51 0.03 13.11
C VAL A 58 -6.30 0.37 12.25
N GLY A 59 -5.14 0.46 12.87
CA GLY A 59 -3.87 0.73 12.21
C GLY A 59 -3.23 -0.54 11.67
N VAL A 60 -2.62 -0.51 10.49
CA VAL A 60 -2.03 -1.70 9.85
C VAL A 60 -0.70 -1.43 9.20
N TYR A 61 0.10 -2.48 9.03
CA TYR A 61 1.42 -2.39 8.39
C TYR A 61 1.57 -3.30 7.16
N CYS A 62 0.58 -4.12 6.80
CA CYS A 62 0.67 -4.94 5.60
C CYS A 62 -0.65 -5.05 4.84
N THR A 63 -0.51 -5.34 3.54
CA THR A 63 -1.63 -5.59 2.64
C THR A 63 -2.21 -7.01 2.80
N PHE A 64 -1.62 -7.86 3.65
CA PHE A 64 -2.18 -9.17 3.99
C PHE A 64 -3.40 -9.08 4.92
N MET A 65 -3.55 -8.00 5.69
CA MET A 65 -4.70 -7.81 6.56
C MET A 65 -6.00 -7.66 5.73
N PRO A 66 -7.06 -8.44 6.04
CA PRO A 66 -8.38 -8.36 5.40
C PRO A 66 -9.17 -7.12 5.83
N GLU A 67 -9.01 -6.02 5.08
CA GLU A 67 -9.67 -4.74 5.34
C GLU A 67 -11.20 -4.85 5.35
N GLU A 68 -11.76 -5.81 4.63
CA GLU A 68 -13.18 -6.14 4.64
C GLU A 68 -13.70 -6.44 6.07
N LEU A 69 -12.91 -7.13 6.91
CA LEU A 69 -13.32 -7.43 8.29
C LEU A 69 -13.33 -6.18 9.17
N VAL A 70 -12.41 -5.24 8.95
CA VAL A 70 -12.39 -3.95 9.63
C VAL A 70 -13.57 -3.07 9.20
N LEU A 71 -13.89 -3.05 7.90
CA LEU A 71 -15.04 -2.31 7.40
C LEU A 71 -16.36 -2.90 7.90
N ALA A 72 -16.48 -4.22 7.94
CA ALA A 72 -17.66 -4.92 8.43
C ALA A 72 -17.91 -4.68 9.94
N SER A 73 -16.88 -4.34 10.71
CA SER A 73 -17.01 -3.91 12.12
C SER A 73 -17.43 -2.44 12.28
N GLY A 74 -17.44 -1.68 11.19
CA GLY A 74 -17.71 -0.23 11.19
C GLY A 74 -16.52 0.62 11.62
N ALA A 75 -15.33 0.04 11.77
CA ALA A 75 -14.09 0.76 12.01
C ALA A 75 -13.45 1.24 10.68
N ILE A 76 -12.48 2.14 10.80
CA ILE A 76 -11.68 2.63 9.67
C ILE A 76 -10.30 1.99 9.73
N GLN A 77 -9.82 1.49 8.59
CA GLN A 77 -8.45 1.02 8.44
C GLN A 77 -7.53 2.17 8.03
N ILE A 78 -6.36 2.30 8.67
CA ILE A 78 -5.32 3.27 8.28
C ILE A 78 -3.96 2.60 8.13
N SER A 79 -3.24 2.93 7.06
CA SER A 79 -1.87 2.45 6.82
C SER A 79 -0.88 3.19 7.71
N LEU A 80 -0.03 2.44 8.42
CA LEU A 80 0.93 2.97 9.39
C LEU A 80 2.39 2.87 8.91
N CYS A 81 2.65 2.28 7.75
CA CYS A 81 4.00 2.23 7.20
C CYS A 81 4.54 3.64 6.96
N SER A 82 5.56 4.02 7.74
CA SER A 82 6.24 5.30 7.58
C SER A 82 7.40 5.20 6.59
N THR A 83 7.68 6.33 5.93
CA THR A 83 8.59 6.44 4.79
C THR A 83 9.53 7.64 4.92
N SER A 84 9.94 7.95 6.15
CA SER A 84 10.80 9.07 6.53
C SER A 84 11.94 8.60 7.44
N ASP A 85 13.10 9.25 7.39
CA ASP A 85 14.24 8.97 8.28
C ASP A 85 14.14 9.67 9.64
N GLU A 86 13.21 10.60 9.82
CA GLU A 86 13.06 11.47 11.00
C GLU A 86 13.17 10.75 12.35
N THR A 87 12.50 9.60 12.48
CA THR A 87 12.40 8.85 13.74
C THR A 87 13.24 7.57 13.75
N ILE A 88 14.08 7.37 12.73
CA ILE A 88 15.01 6.23 12.72
C ILE A 88 15.96 6.26 13.94
N PRO A 89 16.55 7.42 14.33
CA PRO A 89 17.40 7.48 15.52
C PRO A 89 16.67 7.06 16.81
N ASP A 90 15.42 7.50 16.99
CA ASP A 90 14.59 7.16 18.16
C ASP A 90 14.31 5.65 18.22
N ALA A 91 14.12 5.01 17.06
CA ALA A 91 13.92 3.57 16.95
C ALA A 91 15.20 2.76 17.20
N GLU A 92 16.38 3.29 16.84
CA GLU A 92 17.66 2.62 17.01
C GLU A 92 18.15 2.52 18.46
N GLU A 93 17.46 3.17 19.39
CA GLU A 93 17.65 2.95 20.83
C GLU A 93 17.20 1.54 21.26
N ASP A 94 16.16 1.01 20.61
CA ASP A 94 15.55 -0.29 20.96
C ASP A 94 15.78 -1.35 19.86
N LEU A 95 15.87 -0.92 18.61
CA LEU A 95 16.02 -1.76 17.43
C LEU A 95 17.44 -1.68 16.85
N PRO A 96 17.94 -2.74 16.21
CA PRO A 96 19.29 -2.71 15.67
C PRO A 96 19.40 -1.83 14.42
N ARG A 97 20.54 -1.16 14.24
CA ARG A 97 20.80 -0.27 13.08
C ARG A 97 20.68 -0.98 11.73
N ASN A 98 21.09 -2.24 11.67
CA ASN A 98 21.01 -3.11 10.48
C ASN A 98 19.61 -3.74 10.30
N LEU A 99 18.56 -3.00 10.64
CA LEU A 99 17.17 -3.36 10.36
C LEU A 99 16.62 -2.53 9.19
N CYS A 100 15.56 -3.03 8.56
CA CYS A 100 14.91 -2.35 7.44
C CYS A 100 14.44 -0.93 7.86
N PRO A 101 14.72 0.12 7.07
CA PRO A 101 14.37 1.49 7.41
C PRO A 101 12.86 1.71 7.54
N LEU A 102 12.03 0.96 6.80
CA LEU A 102 10.57 0.98 6.97
C LEU A 102 10.15 0.60 8.38
N ILE A 103 10.79 -0.42 8.96
CA ILE A 103 10.47 -0.91 10.30
C ILE A 103 10.94 0.11 11.35
N LYS A 104 12.18 0.59 11.23
CA LYS A 104 12.75 1.60 12.13
C LYS A 104 11.92 2.89 12.11
N SER A 105 11.62 3.40 10.92
CA SER A 105 10.77 4.60 10.74
C SER A 105 9.41 4.41 11.42
N SER A 106 8.69 3.33 11.06
CA SER A 106 7.35 3.05 11.58
C SER A 106 7.32 2.92 13.11
N TYR A 107 8.24 2.14 13.69
CA TYR A 107 8.35 1.96 15.14
C TYR A 107 8.71 3.28 15.84
N GLY A 108 9.70 4.02 15.33
CA GLY A 108 10.10 5.30 15.91
C GLY A 108 8.97 6.33 15.91
N PHE A 109 8.18 6.39 14.83
CA PHE A 109 7.00 7.24 14.75
C PHE A 109 5.91 6.86 15.76
N GLY A 110 5.75 5.55 16.03
CA GLY A 110 4.85 5.05 17.06
C GLY A 110 5.35 5.36 18.47
N LYS A 111 6.61 5.02 18.77
CA LYS A 111 7.29 5.26 20.07
C LYS A 111 7.27 6.73 20.49
N THR A 112 7.35 7.65 19.52
CA THR A 112 7.46 9.09 19.79
C THR A 112 6.14 9.85 19.65
N ASP A 113 5.01 9.17 19.39
CA ASP A 113 3.71 9.79 19.15
C ASP A 113 3.70 10.85 18.02
N LYS A 114 4.69 10.82 17.12
CA LYS A 114 4.82 11.79 16.02
C LYS A 114 3.95 11.46 14.81
N CYS A 115 3.37 10.26 14.76
CA CYS A 115 2.48 9.84 13.68
C CYS A 115 1.00 10.01 14.09
N PRO A 116 0.23 10.89 13.43
CA PRO A 116 -1.19 11.07 13.75
C PRO A 116 -2.00 9.78 13.63
N TYR A 117 -1.71 9.01 12.59
CA TYR A 117 -2.42 7.78 12.28
C TYR A 117 -2.17 6.70 13.33
N PHE A 118 -0.93 6.55 13.79
CA PHE A 118 -0.58 5.61 14.87
C PHE A 118 -1.17 6.06 16.20
N TYR A 119 -1.03 7.35 16.51
CA TYR A 119 -1.48 7.94 17.76
C TYR A 119 -2.97 7.66 18.01
N PHE A 120 -3.81 7.84 16.98
CA PHE A 120 -5.25 7.62 17.04
C PHE A 120 -5.72 6.20 16.75
N SER A 121 -4.83 5.28 16.37
CA SER A 121 -5.19 3.86 16.21
C SER A 121 -5.54 3.26 17.57
N ASP A 122 -6.73 2.66 17.67
CA ASP A 122 -7.24 1.97 18.86
C ASP A 122 -6.65 0.56 18.94
N LEU A 123 -6.57 -0.11 17.79
CA LEU A 123 -5.93 -1.41 17.65
C LEU A 123 -4.94 -1.34 16.51
N VAL A 124 -3.72 -1.82 16.73
CA VAL A 124 -2.74 -2.07 15.68
C VAL A 124 -2.80 -3.53 15.29
N VAL A 125 -2.90 -3.81 13.99
CA VAL A 125 -2.86 -5.18 13.46
C VAL A 125 -1.55 -5.37 12.72
N GLY A 126 -0.79 -6.35 13.17
CA GLY A 126 0.45 -6.81 12.55
C GLY A 126 0.28 -8.22 11.97
N GLU A 127 1.24 -8.61 11.14
CA GLU A 127 1.30 -9.95 10.55
C GLU A 127 2.73 -10.51 10.64
N THR A 128 2.85 -11.82 10.84
CA THR A 128 4.14 -12.54 10.90
C THR A 128 4.81 -12.69 9.52
N THR A 129 5.09 -11.56 8.86
CA THR A 129 5.72 -11.48 7.54
C THR A 129 7.25 -11.63 7.64
N CYS A 130 8.00 -10.52 7.66
CA CYS A 130 9.46 -10.58 7.84
C CYS A 130 9.83 -10.60 9.33
N ASP A 131 11.00 -11.16 9.64
CA ASP A 131 11.47 -11.29 11.03
C ASP A 131 11.56 -9.95 11.75
N GLY A 132 11.99 -8.90 11.04
CA GLY A 132 12.05 -7.56 11.61
C GLY A 132 10.70 -7.03 12.08
N LYS A 133 9.62 -7.19 11.28
CA LYS A 133 8.28 -6.75 11.68
C LYS A 133 7.76 -7.61 12.82
N LYS A 134 7.90 -8.94 12.70
CA LYS A 134 7.48 -9.92 13.71
C LYS A 134 8.02 -9.56 15.11
N LYS A 135 9.33 -9.29 15.22
CA LYS A 135 9.96 -8.95 16.49
C LYS A 135 9.71 -7.51 16.92
N MET A 136 9.53 -6.58 15.97
CA MET A 136 9.18 -5.19 16.29
C MET A 136 7.81 -5.07 16.97
N TYR A 137 6.83 -5.90 16.58
CA TYR A 137 5.51 -5.88 17.22
C TYR A 137 5.53 -6.24 18.71
N GLU A 138 6.44 -7.12 19.14
CA GLU A 138 6.59 -7.46 20.57
C GLU A 138 7.01 -6.24 21.42
N TYR A 139 7.80 -5.32 20.85
CA TYR A 139 8.10 -4.04 21.50
C TYR A 139 6.93 -3.05 21.40
N MET A 140 6.21 -3.07 20.27
CA MET A 140 5.05 -2.20 20.05
C MET A 140 3.89 -2.50 21.01
N GLU A 141 3.72 -3.77 21.38
CA GLU A 141 2.75 -4.24 22.39
C GLU A 141 2.93 -3.57 23.75
N GLU A 142 4.13 -3.07 24.08
CA GLU A 142 4.39 -2.40 25.36
C GLU A 142 3.70 -1.05 25.49
N PHE A 143 3.34 -0.40 24.37
CA PHE A 143 2.75 0.95 24.36
C PHE A 143 1.52 1.10 23.47
N LYS A 144 1.08 0.05 22.77
CA LYS A 144 -0.12 0.07 21.94
C LYS A 144 -0.78 -1.30 21.87
N ASP A 145 -2.10 -1.33 22.04
CA ASP A 145 -2.90 -2.53 21.81
C ASP A 145 -2.64 -3.07 20.40
N THR A 146 -2.06 -4.27 20.35
CA THR A 146 -1.60 -4.89 19.11
C THR A 146 -2.16 -6.30 18.99
N TYR A 147 -2.62 -6.67 17.80
CA TYR A 147 -3.04 -8.02 17.45
C TYR A 147 -2.21 -8.55 16.28
N LEU A 148 -1.67 -9.75 16.43
CA LEU A 148 -0.78 -10.36 15.45
C LEU A 148 -1.48 -11.49 14.70
N MET A 149 -1.62 -11.35 13.39
CA MET A 149 -2.07 -12.43 12.50
C MET A 149 -0.90 -13.31 12.08
N HIS A 150 -1.08 -14.63 12.12
CA HIS A 150 -0.08 -15.61 11.77
C HIS A 150 -0.14 -15.97 10.27
N LEU A 151 0.59 -15.20 9.46
CA LEU A 151 0.73 -15.48 8.03
C LEU A 151 1.52 -16.79 7.81
N PRO A 152 0.98 -17.79 7.09
CA PRO A 152 1.74 -18.99 6.74
C PRO A 152 2.90 -18.65 5.79
N HIS A 153 4.02 -19.37 5.92
CA HIS A 153 5.18 -19.14 5.04
C HIS A 153 5.14 -19.91 3.72
N ASN A 154 4.12 -20.74 3.48
CA ASN A 154 3.96 -21.51 2.24
C ASN A 154 2.50 -21.40 1.81
N ARG A 155 2.20 -21.03 0.57
CA ARG A 155 0.81 -20.90 0.09
C ARG A 155 0.18 -22.22 -0.40
N ASP A 156 1.01 -23.19 -0.78
CA ASP A 156 0.54 -24.36 -1.55
C ASP A 156 0.04 -25.50 -0.67
N SER A 157 0.37 -25.48 0.63
CA SER A 157 -0.03 -26.56 1.53
C SER A 157 -1.44 -26.33 2.09
N GLU A 158 -2.24 -27.39 2.14
CA GLU A 158 -3.58 -27.33 2.75
C GLU A 158 -3.54 -26.90 4.22
N ALA A 159 -2.51 -27.31 4.96
CA ALA A 159 -2.32 -26.87 6.35
C ALA A 159 -2.12 -25.35 6.46
N SER A 160 -1.39 -24.74 5.52
CA SER A 160 -1.22 -23.29 5.45
C SER A 160 -2.52 -22.56 5.12
N LYS A 161 -3.28 -23.07 4.15
CA LYS A 161 -4.57 -22.49 3.77
C LYS A 161 -5.54 -22.56 4.95
N GLN A 162 -5.59 -23.70 5.63
CA GLN A 162 -6.40 -23.88 6.83
C GLN A 162 -5.95 -22.96 7.97
N LEU A 163 -4.64 -22.76 8.17
CA LEU A 163 -4.14 -21.77 9.13
C LEU A 163 -4.67 -20.38 8.77
N TRP A 164 -4.50 -19.96 7.52
CA TRP A 164 -4.90 -18.62 7.09
C TRP A 164 -6.41 -18.40 7.16
N TYR A 165 -7.21 -19.41 6.81
CA TYR A 165 -8.66 -19.42 7.05
C TYR A 165 -8.99 -19.20 8.53
N SER A 166 -8.38 -19.98 9.42
CA SER A 166 -8.59 -19.84 10.85
C SER A 166 -8.16 -18.47 11.38
N GLU A 167 -7.11 -17.86 10.82
CA GLU A 167 -6.70 -16.49 11.17
C GLU A 167 -7.72 -15.43 10.73
N MET A 168 -8.42 -15.62 9.59
CA MET A 168 -9.53 -14.73 9.21
C MET A 168 -10.65 -14.75 10.26
N VAL A 169 -11.03 -15.95 10.69
CA VAL A 169 -12.08 -16.13 11.72
C VAL A 169 -11.64 -15.55 13.06
N ARG A 170 -10.43 -15.85 13.52
CA ARG A 170 -9.89 -15.30 14.78
C ARG A 170 -9.76 -13.79 14.76
N PHE A 171 -9.38 -13.22 13.63
CA PHE A 171 -9.29 -11.77 13.50
C PHE A 171 -10.67 -11.12 13.57
N LYS A 172 -11.67 -11.72 12.91
CA LYS A 172 -13.08 -11.31 13.06
C LYS A 172 -13.51 -11.35 14.53
N GLU A 173 -13.28 -12.47 15.22
CA GLU A 173 -13.62 -12.63 16.66
C GLU A 173 -12.90 -11.59 17.53
N LYS A 174 -11.62 -11.31 17.24
CA LYS A 174 -10.86 -10.26 17.93
C LYS A 174 -11.47 -8.88 17.75
N LEU A 175 -11.91 -8.54 16.54
CA LEU A 175 -12.56 -7.26 16.27
C LEU A 175 -13.90 -7.14 16.99
N GLU A 176 -14.70 -8.20 17.04
CA GLU A 176 -15.97 -8.23 17.77
C GLU A 176 -15.76 -8.04 19.27
N ASP A 177 -14.85 -8.80 19.87
CA ASP A 177 -14.50 -8.69 21.29
C ASP A 177 -13.99 -7.29 21.63
N PHE A 178 -13.03 -6.80 20.85
CA PHE A 178 -12.40 -5.50 21.09
C PHE A 178 -13.39 -4.34 20.94
N LEU A 179 -14.20 -4.34 19.88
CA LEU A 179 -15.10 -3.22 19.55
C LEU A 179 -16.49 -3.34 20.19
N GLY A 180 -16.86 -4.51 20.72
CA GLY A 180 -18.19 -4.79 21.25
C GLY A 180 -19.28 -4.86 20.18
N VAL A 181 -18.93 -5.23 18.94
CA VAL A 181 -19.85 -5.28 17.79
C VAL A 181 -20.04 -6.71 17.30
N GLU A 182 -21.14 -6.97 16.59
CA GLU A 182 -21.33 -8.21 15.82
C GLU A 182 -20.97 -7.99 14.34
N ILE A 183 -20.11 -8.85 13.80
CA ILE A 183 -19.69 -8.89 12.40
C ILE A 183 -20.33 -10.12 11.74
N THR A 184 -21.46 -9.90 11.04
CA THR A 184 -22.16 -10.97 10.33
C THR A 184 -21.55 -11.22 8.95
N GLU A 185 -21.78 -12.40 8.36
CA GLU A 185 -21.33 -12.69 6.99
C GLU A 185 -21.92 -11.72 5.97
N GLU A 186 -23.16 -11.24 6.15
CA GLU A 186 -23.77 -10.23 5.29
C GLU A 186 -22.97 -8.93 5.29
N LYS A 187 -22.53 -8.46 6.47
CA LYS A 187 -21.66 -7.27 6.56
C LYS A 187 -20.31 -7.50 5.88
N ILE A 188 -19.76 -8.70 5.98
CA ILE A 188 -18.52 -9.07 5.29
C ILE A 188 -18.74 -9.06 3.76
N ARG A 189 -19.85 -9.61 3.26
CA ARG A 189 -20.20 -9.57 1.82
C ARG A 189 -20.34 -8.15 1.32
N GLU A 190 -21.04 -7.28 2.06
CA GLU A 190 -21.16 -5.86 1.71
C GLU A 190 -19.79 -5.15 1.68
N ALA A 191 -18.92 -5.45 2.66
CA ALA A 191 -17.57 -4.92 2.70
C ALA A 191 -16.69 -5.42 1.54
N ILE A 192 -16.82 -6.70 1.15
CA ILE A 192 -16.17 -7.29 -0.03
C ILE A 192 -16.56 -6.52 -1.30
N LEU A 193 -17.87 -6.30 -1.52
CA LEU A 193 -18.37 -5.58 -2.70
C LEU A 193 -17.82 -4.15 -2.75
N LEU A 194 -17.86 -3.42 -1.63
CA LEU A 194 -17.34 -2.05 -1.55
C LEU A 194 -15.83 -2.02 -1.82
N LYS A 195 -15.06 -2.94 -1.20
CA LYS A 195 -13.62 -3.02 -1.38
C LYS A 195 -13.22 -3.41 -2.79
N ASN A 196 -13.96 -4.31 -3.43
CA ASN A 196 -13.71 -4.67 -4.82
C ASN A 196 -14.00 -3.51 -5.77
N ARG A 197 -15.06 -2.72 -5.55
CA ARG A 197 -15.30 -1.47 -6.30
C ARG A 197 -14.13 -0.49 -6.15
N GLU A 198 -13.62 -0.30 -4.93
CA GLU A 198 -12.44 0.54 -4.69
C GLU A 198 -11.20 0.00 -5.42
N ARG A 199 -10.93 -1.31 -5.35
CA ARG A 199 -9.82 -1.94 -6.07
C ARG A 199 -9.98 -1.76 -7.57
N GLN A 200 -11.18 -1.91 -8.12
CA GLN A 200 -11.45 -1.72 -9.54
C GLN A 200 -11.24 -0.27 -9.98
N ALA A 201 -11.70 0.71 -9.20
CA ALA A 201 -11.45 2.12 -9.47
C ALA A 201 -9.94 2.44 -9.45
N LYS A 202 -9.21 1.90 -8.46
CA LYS A 202 -7.74 1.98 -8.39
C LYS A 202 -7.08 1.35 -9.61
N GLN A 203 -7.48 0.13 -9.98
CA GLN A 203 -7.04 -0.56 -11.19
C GLN A 203 -7.21 0.27 -12.44
N ASN A 204 -8.42 0.81 -12.65
CA ASN A 204 -8.72 1.62 -13.81
C ASN A 204 -7.84 2.88 -13.89
N PHE A 205 -7.52 3.46 -12.73
CA PHE A 205 -6.65 4.63 -12.63
C PHE A 205 -5.18 4.28 -12.92
N TYR A 206 -4.53 3.34 -12.20
CA TYR A 206 -3.11 3.08 -12.47
C TYR A 206 -2.86 2.35 -13.80
N ARG A 207 -3.88 1.69 -14.40
CA ARG A 207 -3.81 1.18 -15.77
C ARG A 207 -3.76 2.28 -16.84
N LEU A 208 -3.93 3.56 -16.48
CA LEU A 208 -3.56 4.68 -17.38
C LEU A 208 -2.09 4.61 -17.81
N GLY A 209 -1.22 3.99 -17.00
CA GLY A 209 0.17 3.72 -17.36
C GLY A 209 0.33 2.81 -18.59
N GLN A 210 -0.70 2.05 -19.00
CA GLN A 210 -0.67 1.23 -20.22
C GLN A 210 -0.78 2.06 -21.51
N LEU A 211 -1.23 3.32 -21.42
CA LEU A 211 -1.34 4.20 -22.59
C LEU A 211 0.06 4.51 -23.16
N ASN A 212 0.15 4.46 -24.49
CA ASN A 212 1.42 4.65 -25.21
C ASN A 212 1.19 5.44 -26.53
N PRO A 213 1.53 6.75 -26.61
CA PRO A 213 2.36 7.51 -25.66
C PRO A 213 1.74 7.66 -24.26
N PRO A 214 2.53 7.92 -23.21
CA PRO A 214 2.03 8.04 -21.83
C PRO A 214 1.06 9.21 -21.65
N ALA A 215 -0.05 9.01 -20.93
CA ALA A 215 -1.03 10.08 -20.69
C ALA A 215 -0.64 11.01 -19.54
N ILE A 216 -0.03 10.46 -18.49
CA ILE A 216 0.44 11.14 -17.28
C ILE A 216 1.75 10.50 -16.83
N SER A 217 2.50 11.18 -15.96
CA SER A 217 3.75 10.62 -15.45
C SER A 217 3.49 9.50 -14.44
N GLY A 218 4.48 8.63 -14.24
CA GLY A 218 4.46 7.64 -13.18
C GLY A 218 4.44 8.29 -11.80
N GLN A 219 5.09 9.44 -11.63
CA GLN A 219 4.98 10.22 -10.39
C GLN A 219 3.54 10.66 -10.11
N GLU A 220 2.77 11.08 -11.12
CA GLU A 220 1.36 11.44 -10.97
C GLU A 220 0.50 10.22 -10.60
N ILE A 221 0.73 9.08 -11.29
CA ILE A 221 0.08 7.80 -10.95
C ILE A 221 0.34 7.46 -9.48
N PHE A 222 1.62 7.49 -9.07
CA PHE A 222 2.04 7.15 -7.73
C PHE A 222 1.43 8.09 -6.68
N LYS A 223 1.46 9.41 -6.90
CA LYS A 223 0.91 10.40 -5.96
C LYS A 223 -0.58 10.19 -5.70
N VAL A 224 -1.38 9.94 -6.74
CA VAL A 224 -2.82 9.68 -6.58
C VAL A 224 -3.04 8.35 -5.87
N MET A 225 -2.34 7.29 -6.29
CA MET A 225 -2.46 5.95 -5.67
C MET A 225 -2.05 5.97 -4.20
N TYR A 226 -0.93 6.59 -3.86
CA TYR A 226 -0.42 6.73 -2.49
C TYR A 226 -1.34 7.63 -1.65
N GLY A 227 -1.74 8.80 -2.17
CA GLY A 227 -2.62 9.74 -1.48
C GLY A 227 -4.01 9.17 -1.19
N SER A 228 -4.53 8.32 -2.08
CA SER A 228 -5.84 7.66 -1.88
C SER A 228 -5.90 6.78 -0.62
N GLN A 229 -4.75 6.35 -0.07
CA GLN A 229 -4.69 5.54 1.16
C GLN A 229 -5.03 6.33 2.43
N TYR A 230 -4.96 7.67 2.36
CA TYR A 230 -5.25 8.58 3.48
C TYR A 230 -6.58 9.31 3.32
N LYS A 231 -7.43 8.83 2.39
CA LYS A 231 -8.84 9.20 2.28
C LYS A 231 -9.68 8.05 2.84
N PHE A 232 -10.44 8.35 3.88
CA PHE A 232 -11.10 7.32 4.69
C PHE A 232 -12.53 7.00 4.25
N ASP A 233 -13.16 7.90 3.47
CA ASP A 233 -14.43 7.62 2.80
C ASP A 233 -14.16 6.87 1.48
N LYS A 234 -14.57 5.59 1.43
CA LYS A 234 -14.32 4.71 0.29
C LYS A 234 -15.13 5.12 -0.95
N GLU A 235 -16.34 5.61 -0.77
CA GLU A 235 -17.17 6.05 -1.90
C GLU A 235 -16.62 7.34 -2.51
N GLU A 236 -16.15 8.28 -1.67
CA GLU A 236 -15.46 9.48 -2.16
C GLU A 236 -14.18 9.11 -2.94
N VAL A 237 -13.42 8.12 -2.47
CA VAL A 237 -12.22 7.63 -3.18
C VAL A 237 -12.59 7.00 -4.52
N ILE A 238 -13.62 6.16 -4.58
CA ILE A 238 -14.10 5.54 -5.82
C ILE A 238 -14.48 6.63 -6.82
N GLN A 239 -15.35 7.56 -6.43
CA GLN A 239 -15.82 8.64 -7.29
C GLN A 239 -14.66 9.49 -7.81
N MET A 240 -13.75 9.91 -6.93
CA MET A 240 -12.59 10.72 -7.30
C MET A 240 -11.70 10.01 -8.34
N LEU A 241 -11.45 8.72 -8.15
CA LEU A 241 -10.63 7.93 -9.07
C LEU A 241 -11.32 7.75 -10.43
N GLU A 242 -12.63 7.46 -10.44
CA GLU A 242 -13.40 7.30 -11.67
C GLU A 242 -13.46 8.61 -12.49
N GLU A 243 -13.77 9.73 -11.84
CA GLU A 243 -13.82 11.05 -12.47
C GLU A 243 -12.45 11.46 -13.02
N THR A 244 -11.40 11.28 -12.23
CA THR A 244 -10.02 11.61 -12.65
C THR A 244 -9.59 10.73 -13.82
N THR A 245 -9.89 9.43 -13.79
CA THR A 245 -9.59 8.50 -14.88
C THR A 245 -10.31 8.89 -16.17
N ALA A 246 -11.60 9.22 -16.08
CA ALA A 246 -12.39 9.64 -17.24
C ALA A 246 -11.82 10.91 -17.88
N LYS A 247 -11.49 11.91 -17.06
CA LYS A 247 -10.90 13.18 -17.52
C LYS A 247 -9.56 12.98 -18.22
N ILE A 248 -8.67 12.14 -17.67
CA ILE A 248 -7.38 11.86 -18.30
C ILE A 248 -7.57 11.15 -19.65
N LYS A 249 -8.52 10.20 -19.75
CA LYS A 249 -8.84 9.53 -21.01
C LYS A 249 -9.42 10.49 -22.06
N GLU A 250 -10.23 11.46 -21.64
CA GLU A 250 -10.74 12.52 -22.53
C GLU A 250 -9.61 13.39 -23.07
N HIS A 251 -8.72 13.88 -22.19
CA HIS A 251 -7.54 14.65 -22.59
C HIS A 251 -6.64 13.86 -23.55
N TYR A 252 -6.43 12.58 -23.26
CA TYR A 252 -5.67 11.68 -24.11
C TYR A 252 -6.28 11.54 -25.52
N ALA A 253 -7.59 11.34 -25.60
CA ALA A 253 -8.33 11.27 -26.87
C ALA A 253 -8.28 12.60 -27.66
N ALA A 254 -8.12 13.74 -26.97
CA ALA A 254 -7.91 15.05 -27.57
C ALA A 254 -6.44 15.32 -27.99
N GLY A 255 -5.55 14.32 -27.89
CA GLY A 255 -4.15 14.42 -28.29
C GLY A 255 -3.23 15.05 -27.24
N GLN A 256 -3.68 15.13 -25.98
CA GLN A 256 -2.85 15.59 -24.86
C GLN A 256 -2.18 14.38 -24.20
N TYR A 257 -0.92 14.15 -24.55
CA TYR A 257 -0.09 13.10 -24.00
C TYR A 257 1.36 13.56 -23.88
N LEU A 258 2.14 12.83 -23.09
CA LEU A 258 3.56 13.06 -22.88
C LEU A 258 4.38 12.45 -24.02
N ASP A 259 5.63 12.88 -24.12
CA ASP A 259 6.59 12.31 -25.07
C ASP A 259 6.87 10.83 -24.76
N ARG A 260 7.14 10.07 -25.83
CA ARG A 260 7.60 8.69 -25.70
C ARG A 260 9.00 8.66 -25.08
N LYS A 261 9.18 7.78 -24.12
CA LYS A 261 10.42 7.56 -23.36
C LYS A 261 10.52 6.07 -23.02
N PRO A 262 11.73 5.53 -22.72
CA PRO A 262 11.88 4.18 -22.19
C PRO A 262 10.96 3.93 -20.99
N ARG A 263 10.12 2.91 -21.09
CA ARG A 263 9.00 2.60 -20.19
C ARG A 263 9.47 1.69 -19.08
N ILE A 264 9.49 2.20 -17.86
CA ILE A 264 10.07 1.53 -16.70
C ILE A 264 8.98 1.00 -15.77
N LEU A 265 9.08 -0.27 -15.40
CA LEU A 265 8.32 -0.84 -14.29
C LEU A 265 9.19 -0.86 -13.04
N VAL A 266 8.65 -0.36 -11.93
CA VAL A 266 9.31 -0.42 -10.62
C VAL A 266 8.72 -1.56 -9.80
N THR A 267 9.56 -2.50 -9.38
CA THR A 267 9.20 -3.66 -8.55
C THR A 267 9.94 -3.60 -7.21
N GLY A 268 9.53 -4.43 -6.25
CA GLY A 268 10.32 -4.74 -5.06
C GLY A 268 9.64 -4.35 -3.76
N SER A 269 10.39 -3.66 -2.91
CA SER A 269 9.90 -3.18 -1.61
C SER A 269 8.80 -2.12 -1.75
N PRO A 270 7.97 -1.90 -0.71
CA PRO A 270 7.02 -0.79 -0.70
C PRO A 270 7.70 0.56 -0.93
N MET A 271 7.01 1.46 -1.62
CA MET A 271 7.45 2.82 -1.93
C MET A 271 6.58 3.86 -1.22
N GLY A 272 7.16 5.03 -0.97
CA GLY A 272 6.52 6.23 -0.43
C GLY A 272 7.56 7.21 0.13
N GLY A 273 7.16 8.46 0.32
CA GLY A 273 7.97 9.51 0.94
C GLY A 273 9.37 9.62 0.31
N VAL A 274 10.42 9.35 1.09
CA VAL A 274 11.80 9.55 0.62
C VAL A 274 12.15 8.67 -0.59
N THR A 275 11.59 7.46 -0.68
CA THR A 275 11.86 6.55 -1.82
C THR A 275 11.28 7.02 -3.15
N GLU A 276 10.44 8.06 -3.17
CA GLU A 276 10.04 8.74 -4.41
C GLU A 276 11.24 9.32 -5.17
N LYS A 277 12.41 9.47 -4.52
CA LYS A 277 13.69 9.80 -5.18
C LYS A 277 14.02 8.86 -6.34
N VAL A 278 13.61 7.58 -6.26
CA VAL A 278 13.83 6.61 -7.35
C VAL A 278 12.93 6.93 -8.54
N ILE A 279 11.67 7.32 -8.30
CA ILE A 279 10.73 7.73 -9.37
C ILE A 279 11.29 8.97 -10.07
N ARG A 280 11.70 9.98 -9.30
CA ARG A 280 12.30 11.21 -9.83
C ARG A 280 13.56 10.92 -10.65
N ALA A 281 14.47 10.11 -10.13
CA ALA A 281 15.68 9.73 -10.86
C ALA A 281 15.35 9.07 -12.21
N ILE A 282 14.31 8.23 -12.30
CA ILE A 282 13.90 7.63 -13.58
C ILE A 282 13.37 8.68 -14.54
N GLU A 283 12.43 9.52 -14.11
CA GLU A 283 11.73 10.45 -15.00
C GLU A 283 12.58 11.66 -15.41
N GLU A 284 13.48 12.11 -14.54
CA GLU A 284 14.41 13.21 -14.78
C GLU A 284 15.59 12.79 -15.67
N ASN A 285 15.96 11.50 -15.70
CA ASN A 285 17.04 10.96 -16.54
C ASN A 285 16.52 10.27 -17.82
N GLY A 286 15.38 10.72 -18.35
CA GLY A 286 14.93 10.33 -19.70
C GLY A 286 13.99 9.12 -19.76
N GLY A 287 13.77 8.38 -18.68
CA GLY A 287 12.78 7.32 -18.61
C GLY A 287 11.36 7.82 -18.29
N ILE A 288 10.40 6.92 -18.29
CA ILE A 288 9.06 7.14 -17.73
C ILE A 288 8.60 5.93 -16.93
N VAL A 289 8.17 6.13 -15.68
CA VAL A 289 7.62 5.03 -14.90
C VAL A 289 6.18 4.79 -15.35
N VAL A 290 5.88 3.55 -15.75
CA VAL A 290 4.55 3.18 -16.27
C VAL A 290 3.78 2.27 -15.34
N ALA A 291 4.46 1.57 -14.42
CA ALA A 291 3.84 0.59 -13.55
C ALA A 291 4.62 0.34 -12.26
N TYR A 292 3.92 -0.15 -11.22
CA TYR A 292 4.46 -0.43 -9.89
C TYR A 292 4.03 -1.81 -9.38
N GLU A 293 4.93 -2.81 -9.44
CA GLU A 293 4.73 -4.17 -8.91
C GLU A 293 5.14 -4.23 -7.44
N ASN A 294 4.48 -3.47 -6.57
CA ASN A 294 4.77 -3.46 -5.13
C ASN A 294 3.50 -3.28 -4.29
N CYS A 295 3.65 -3.36 -2.96
CA CYS A 295 2.53 -3.27 -2.01
C CYS A 295 1.89 -1.88 -1.92
N THR A 296 2.51 -0.85 -2.49
CA THR A 296 1.94 0.50 -2.52
C THR A 296 0.89 0.65 -3.64
N VAL A 297 1.02 -0.15 -4.71
CA VAL A 297 0.16 -0.06 -5.89
C VAL A 297 -0.39 -1.45 -6.26
N ALA A 298 0.18 -2.15 -7.25
CA ALA A 298 -0.50 -3.28 -7.89
C ALA A 298 -0.77 -4.46 -6.93
N LYS A 299 0.17 -4.83 -6.05
CA LYS A 299 -0.01 -6.00 -5.15
C LYS A 299 -1.20 -5.85 -4.20
N ALA A 300 -1.57 -4.62 -3.86
CA ALA A 300 -2.67 -4.35 -2.94
C ALA A 300 -4.05 -4.43 -3.61
N VAL A 301 -4.13 -4.27 -4.94
CA VAL A 301 -5.39 -4.02 -5.63
C VAL A 301 -5.67 -4.91 -6.84
N GLU A 302 -4.66 -5.53 -7.45
CA GLU A 302 -4.83 -6.30 -8.71
C GLU A 302 -5.78 -7.50 -8.52
N ARG A 303 -5.60 -8.26 -7.43
CA ARG A 303 -6.44 -9.40 -7.10
C ARG A 303 -7.67 -8.94 -6.31
N LEU A 304 -8.84 -9.17 -6.89
CA LEU A 304 -10.14 -9.00 -6.22
C LEU A 304 -10.46 -10.22 -5.34
N VAL A 305 -11.35 -10.01 -4.37
CA VAL A 305 -11.99 -11.11 -3.64
C VAL A 305 -13.08 -11.71 -4.54
N ASP A 306 -13.22 -13.03 -4.57
CA ASP A 306 -14.31 -13.68 -5.32
C ASP A 306 -15.65 -13.40 -4.63
N GLU A 307 -16.52 -12.65 -5.32
CA GLU A 307 -17.85 -12.26 -4.81
C GLU A 307 -18.87 -13.40 -4.90
N THR A 308 -18.55 -14.46 -5.64
CA THR A 308 -19.43 -15.61 -5.89
C THR A 308 -19.18 -16.77 -4.94
N GLU A 309 -18.05 -16.76 -4.23
CA GLU A 309 -17.74 -17.74 -3.18
C GLU A 309 -18.73 -17.57 -2.02
N ALA A 310 -19.36 -18.68 -1.63
CA ALA A 310 -20.41 -18.68 -0.61
C ALA A 310 -19.83 -18.44 0.79
N ASP A 311 -18.65 -19.01 1.05
CA ASP A 311 -17.91 -18.83 2.30
C ASP A 311 -17.00 -17.59 2.22
N VAL A 312 -17.42 -16.52 2.90
CA VAL A 312 -16.69 -15.24 2.90
C VAL A 312 -15.26 -15.37 3.44
N TYR A 313 -15.01 -16.30 4.37
CA TYR A 313 -13.67 -16.49 4.92
C TYR A 313 -12.78 -17.20 3.90
N GLN A 314 -13.32 -18.18 3.17
CA GLN A 314 -12.62 -18.82 2.06
C GLN A 314 -12.26 -17.79 0.97
N ALA A 315 -13.21 -16.93 0.59
CA ALA A 315 -12.99 -15.87 -0.40
C ALA A 315 -11.84 -14.92 0.01
N LEU A 316 -11.82 -14.50 1.28
CA LEU A 316 -10.75 -13.66 1.83
C LEU A 316 -9.42 -14.42 1.90
N THR A 317 -9.42 -15.66 2.37
CA THR A 317 -8.24 -16.52 2.42
C THR A 317 -7.59 -16.64 1.04
N ASP A 318 -8.37 -16.94 0.00
CA ASP A 318 -7.86 -17.12 -1.35
C ASP A 318 -7.33 -15.83 -1.96
N LYS A 319 -7.97 -14.68 -1.71
CA LYS A 319 -7.43 -13.40 -2.17
C LYS A 319 -6.11 -13.07 -1.48
N TYR A 320 -6.08 -13.16 -0.15
CA TYR A 320 -4.99 -12.60 0.65
C TYR A 320 -3.75 -13.50 0.65
N ILE A 321 -3.90 -14.84 0.69
CA ILE A 321 -2.75 -15.75 0.62
C ILE A 321 -2.00 -15.68 -0.72
N ASN A 322 -2.69 -15.22 -1.77
CA ASN A 322 -2.16 -15.13 -3.13
C ASN A 322 -1.45 -13.80 -3.46
N ILE A 323 -1.24 -12.93 -2.47
CA ILE A 323 -0.41 -11.73 -2.66
C ILE A 323 1.04 -12.14 -2.97
N GLY A 324 1.63 -11.50 -4.00
CA GLY A 324 2.99 -11.75 -4.49
C GLY A 324 4.12 -11.22 -3.60
N CYS A 325 4.09 -11.47 -2.30
CA CYS A 325 5.10 -11.01 -1.35
C CYS A 325 6.28 -11.99 -1.24
N ALA A 326 7.50 -11.47 -1.19
CA ALA A 326 8.73 -12.26 -1.04
C ALA A 326 8.84 -13.00 0.32
N CYS A 327 7.98 -12.68 1.29
CA CYS A 327 7.91 -13.41 2.57
C CYS A 327 7.25 -14.80 2.44
N MET A 328 6.56 -15.07 1.32
CA MET A 328 5.93 -16.35 1.04
C MET A 328 6.89 -17.24 0.24
N SER A 329 7.08 -18.47 0.71
CA SER A 329 7.74 -19.52 -0.08
C SER A 329 6.92 -19.81 -1.34
N ASN A 330 7.61 -20.14 -2.43
CA ASN A 330 7.02 -20.27 -3.76
C ASN A 330 6.19 -19.04 -4.18
N ASN A 331 6.88 -17.94 -4.49
CA ASN A 331 6.24 -16.70 -4.91
C ASN A 331 5.87 -16.65 -6.39
N GLN A 332 5.27 -17.73 -6.91
CA GLN A 332 4.83 -17.80 -8.30
C GLN A 332 3.82 -16.68 -8.67
N PRO A 333 2.87 -16.29 -7.79
CA PRO A 333 1.97 -15.17 -8.09
C PRO A 333 2.66 -13.83 -8.31
N ARG A 334 3.83 -13.58 -7.70
CA ARG A 334 4.64 -12.40 -8.02
C ARG A 334 5.17 -12.46 -9.45
N LYS A 335 5.69 -13.62 -9.87
CA LYS A 335 6.18 -13.82 -11.24
C LYS A 335 5.06 -13.63 -12.27
N GLU A 336 3.88 -14.18 -12.01
CA GLU A 336 2.71 -14.06 -12.89
C GLU A 336 2.27 -12.61 -13.03
N LEU A 337 2.12 -11.89 -11.90
CA LEU A 337 1.78 -10.47 -11.92
C LEU A 337 2.83 -9.64 -12.66
N LEU A 338 4.11 -9.85 -12.36
CA LEU A 338 5.19 -9.13 -13.03
C LEU A 338 5.22 -9.44 -14.53
N SER A 339 5.03 -10.69 -14.93
CA SER A 339 4.95 -11.12 -16.33
C SER A 339 3.84 -10.39 -17.08
N GLN A 340 2.64 -10.39 -16.50
CA GLN A 340 1.47 -9.74 -17.07
C GLN A 340 1.69 -8.23 -17.20
N MET A 341 2.21 -7.59 -16.14
CA MET A 341 2.45 -6.14 -16.16
C MET A 341 3.50 -5.75 -17.20
N ILE A 342 4.53 -6.56 -17.44
CA ILE A 342 5.52 -6.29 -18.49
C ILE A 342 4.86 -6.24 -19.86
N ASP A 343 3.97 -7.18 -20.16
CA ASP A 343 3.26 -7.23 -21.44
C ASP A 343 2.24 -6.11 -21.56
N ASP A 344 1.34 -6.00 -20.58
CA ASP A 344 0.22 -5.05 -20.61
C ASP A 344 0.70 -3.58 -20.64
N TYR A 345 1.82 -3.28 -19.96
CA TYR A 345 2.39 -1.94 -19.89
C TYR A 345 3.50 -1.70 -20.92
N GLN A 346 3.83 -2.68 -21.78
CA GLN A 346 4.86 -2.56 -22.81
C GLN A 346 6.17 -2.04 -22.19
N VAL A 347 6.69 -2.77 -21.22
CA VAL A 347 7.84 -2.35 -20.40
C VAL A 347 9.14 -2.57 -21.16
N ASP A 348 9.97 -1.53 -21.24
CA ASP A 348 11.30 -1.57 -21.84
C ASP A 348 12.37 -1.97 -20.81
N GLY A 349 12.15 -1.70 -19.52
CA GLY A 349 13.10 -2.08 -18.47
C GLY A 349 12.47 -2.16 -17.08
N VAL A 350 13.05 -3.00 -16.23
CA VAL A 350 12.59 -3.21 -14.85
C VAL A 350 13.64 -2.72 -13.85
N ILE A 351 13.20 -1.90 -12.90
CA ILE A 351 14.03 -1.49 -11.74
C ILE A 351 13.45 -2.13 -10.47
N ASP A 352 14.20 -3.03 -9.85
CA ASP A 352 13.86 -3.66 -8.57
C ASP A 352 14.41 -2.82 -7.42
N MET A 353 13.57 -1.94 -6.90
CA MET A 353 13.89 -1.11 -5.75
C MET A 353 13.70 -1.93 -4.48
N VAL A 354 14.78 -2.14 -3.73
CA VAL A 354 14.78 -2.89 -2.47
C VAL A 354 15.28 -2.01 -1.35
N LEU A 355 14.53 -1.96 -0.25
CA LEU A 355 14.98 -1.27 0.95
C LEU A 355 16.15 -2.03 1.58
N GLN A 356 17.16 -1.31 2.06
CA GLN A 356 18.25 -1.91 2.83
C GLN A 356 17.71 -2.82 3.94
N ASN A 357 18.35 -3.99 4.12
CA ASN A 357 17.93 -5.02 5.07
C ASN A 357 16.51 -5.59 4.85
N CYS A 358 15.89 -5.37 3.69
CA CYS A 358 14.69 -6.11 3.27
C CYS A 358 15.07 -7.48 2.69
N ILE A 359 15.52 -8.37 3.57
CA ILE A 359 16.13 -9.66 3.20
C ILE A 359 15.24 -10.51 2.27
N PRO A 360 13.92 -10.67 2.49
CA PRO A 360 13.10 -11.50 1.60
C PRO A 360 13.14 -11.03 0.15
N PHE A 361 12.97 -9.72 -0.09
CA PHE A 361 13.02 -9.15 -1.44
C PHE A 361 14.43 -9.17 -2.02
N SER A 362 15.45 -8.85 -1.23
CA SER A 362 16.85 -8.88 -1.67
C SER A 362 17.29 -10.27 -2.11
N VAL A 363 16.94 -11.33 -1.36
CA VAL A 363 17.25 -12.72 -1.73
C VAL A 363 16.47 -13.17 -2.96
N GLU A 364 15.20 -12.78 -3.09
CA GLU A 364 14.37 -13.14 -4.25
C GLU A 364 14.81 -12.43 -5.55
N SER A 365 15.50 -11.29 -5.45
CA SER A 365 15.92 -10.47 -6.60
C SER A 365 16.67 -11.25 -7.68
N LEU A 366 17.50 -12.23 -7.32
CA LEU A 366 18.22 -13.06 -8.29
C LEU A 366 17.26 -13.93 -9.13
N LYS A 367 16.21 -14.46 -8.51
CA LYS A 367 15.19 -15.26 -9.20
C LYS A 367 14.37 -14.39 -10.15
N ILE A 368 14.06 -13.15 -9.75
CA ILE A 368 13.38 -12.17 -10.61
C ILE A 368 14.27 -11.77 -11.79
N LYS A 369 15.54 -11.46 -11.54
CA LYS A 369 16.52 -11.15 -12.61
C LYS A 369 16.61 -12.26 -13.65
N ARG A 370 16.69 -13.53 -13.21
CA ARG A 370 16.73 -14.68 -14.12
C ARG A 370 15.45 -14.82 -14.91
N PHE A 371 14.30 -14.71 -14.26
CA PHE A 371 13.00 -14.73 -14.93
C PHE A 371 12.90 -13.68 -16.04
N LEU A 372 13.26 -12.43 -15.75
CA LEU A 372 13.18 -11.35 -16.73
C LEU A 372 14.12 -11.57 -17.93
N LYS A 373 15.33 -12.08 -17.66
CA LYS A 373 16.30 -12.39 -18.72
C LYS A 373 15.91 -13.60 -19.56
N GLU A 374 15.48 -14.68 -18.92
CA GLU A 374 15.30 -15.99 -19.56
C GLU A 374 13.92 -16.14 -20.20
N GLU A 375 12.89 -15.49 -19.65
CA GLU A 375 11.50 -15.69 -20.05
C GLU A 375 10.86 -14.44 -20.69
N LYS A 376 11.34 -13.24 -20.36
CA LYS A 376 10.74 -11.96 -20.84
C LYS A 376 11.65 -11.15 -21.77
N ASP A 377 12.93 -11.50 -21.85
CA ASP A 377 13.98 -10.73 -22.54
C ASP A 377 13.95 -9.23 -22.15
N THR A 378 13.70 -8.95 -20.87
CA THR A 378 13.53 -7.57 -20.36
C THR A 378 14.75 -7.17 -19.51
N PRO A 379 15.42 -6.05 -19.84
CA PRO A 379 16.49 -5.48 -19.04
C PRO A 379 16.10 -5.26 -17.58
N TYR A 380 17.06 -5.47 -16.68
CA TYR A 380 16.82 -5.45 -15.23
C TYR A 380 17.95 -4.76 -14.47
N MET A 381 17.57 -3.87 -13.54
CA MET A 381 18.49 -3.27 -12.57
C MET A 381 17.99 -3.48 -11.12
N TYR A 382 18.84 -4.08 -10.28
CA TYR A 382 18.64 -4.09 -8.83
C TYR A 382 19.12 -2.77 -8.24
N LEU A 383 18.28 -2.09 -7.46
CA LEU A 383 18.59 -0.81 -6.83
C LEU A 383 18.25 -0.89 -5.34
N GLU A 384 19.27 -0.88 -4.49
CA GLU A 384 19.10 -0.85 -3.04
C GLU A 384 19.18 0.58 -2.51
N THR A 385 18.29 0.94 -1.59
CA THR A 385 18.22 2.30 -1.02
C THR A 385 17.59 2.32 0.37
N ASP A 386 17.62 3.47 1.03
CA ASP A 386 16.98 3.72 2.32
C ASP A 386 16.15 5.03 2.31
N TYR A 387 15.79 5.53 3.50
CA TYR A 387 15.06 6.79 3.67
C TYR A 387 15.97 8.01 3.87
N SER A 388 17.27 7.89 3.61
CA SER A 388 18.17 9.05 3.54
C SER A 388 18.11 9.71 2.16
N THR A 389 18.65 10.91 2.02
CA THR A 389 18.87 11.55 0.72
C THR A 389 20.32 11.45 0.24
N SER A 390 21.15 10.68 0.95
CA SER A 390 22.60 10.64 0.74
C SER A 390 23.03 9.90 -0.54
N ASP A 391 22.19 8.98 -1.03
CA ASP A 391 22.44 8.12 -2.19
C ASP A 391 21.82 8.65 -3.51
N ILE A 392 21.22 9.85 -3.51
CA ILE A 392 20.52 10.41 -4.67
C ILE A 392 21.45 10.50 -5.90
N GLU A 393 22.67 11.02 -5.75
CA GLU A 393 23.61 11.15 -6.87
C GLU A 393 24.06 9.79 -7.42
N GLN A 394 24.20 8.80 -6.54
CA GLN A 394 24.53 7.43 -6.94
C GLN A 394 23.36 6.79 -7.69
N ILE A 395 22.13 7.00 -7.21
CA ILE A 395 20.91 6.54 -7.87
C ILE A 395 20.80 7.17 -9.25
N ASN A 396 20.95 8.49 -9.37
CA ASN A 396 20.90 9.20 -10.65
C ASN A 396 21.91 8.60 -11.64
N THR A 397 23.19 8.52 -11.29
CA THR A 397 24.24 7.98 -12.16
C THR A 397 23.91 6.57 -12.68
N ARG A 398 23.40 5.69 -11.80
CA ARG A 398 23.06 4.31 -12.18
C ARG A 398 21.82 4.24 -13.05
N VAL A 399 20.82 5.07 -12.77
CA VAL A 399 19.58 5.16 -13.56
C VAL A 399 19.88 5.74 -14.94
N THR A 400 20.66 6.81 -15.06
CA THR A 400 21.08 7.37 -16.36
C THR A 400 21.72 6.30 -17.24
N ALA A 401 22.72 5.58 -16.72
CA ALA A 401 23.39 4.52 -17.48
C ALA A 401 22.42 3.38 -17.86
N PHE A 402 21.43 3.06 -17.02
CA PHE A 402 20.42 2.06 -17.35
C PHE A 402 19.50 2.55 -18.46
N ILE A 403 19.04 3.80 -18.43
CA ILE A 403 18.18 4.37 -19.48
C ILE A 403 18.94 4.49 -20.81
N GLU A 404 20.18 4.96 -20.81
CA GLU A 404 21.02 5.04 -22.02
C GLU A 404 21.17 3.67 -22.70
N MET A 405 21.38 2.60 -21.91
CA MET A 405 21.44 1.23 -22.42
C MET A 405 20.13 0.80 -23.12
N LEU A 406 18.96 1.22 -22.62
CA LEU A 406 17.67 0.91 -23.24
C LEU A 406 17.49 1.65 -24.57
N GLU A 407 17.95 2.90 -24.64
CA GLU A 407 17.85 3.71 -25.87
C GLU A 407 18.73 3.16 -26.99
N GLU A 408 19.92 2.65 -26.67
CA GLU A 408 20.84 2.03 -27.65
C GLU A 408 20.25 0.75 -28.29
N GLU A 409 19.53 -0.07 -27.51
CA GLU A 409 18.89 -1.29 -28.01
C GLU A 409 17.74 -0.99 -29.00
N VAL A 410 17.03 0.13 -28.81
CA VAL A 410 15.93 0.56 -29.70
C VAL A 410 16.44 1.08 -31.06
N VAL A 411 17.67 1.60 -31.14
CA VAL A 411 18.27 2.13 -32.39
C VAL A 411 18.85 1.02 -33.29
N CYS A 412 19.07 -0.18 -32.75
CA CYS A 412 19.72 -1.29 -33.46
C CYS A 412 18.77 -2.28 -34.15
N ILE A 413 17.46 -2.03 -34.13
CA ILE A 413 16.41 -2.81 -34.82
C ILE A 413 15.78 -1.93 -35.91
#